data_AF-A0A2T0S0D6-F1
#
_entry.id   AF-A0A2T0S0D6-F1
#
_cell.length_a   1.000
_cell.length_b   1.000
_cell.length_c   1.000
_cell.angle_alpha   90.00
_cell.angle_beta   90.00
_cell.angle_gamma   90.00
#
_symmetry.space_group_name_H-M   'P 1'
#
loop_
_entity.id
_entity.type
_entity.pdbx_description
1 polymer ?
#
loop_
_entity_poly.entity_id
_entity_poly.type
_entity_poly.pdbx_seq_one_letter_code
_entity_poly.pdbx_strand_id
1 'polypeptide(L)'
;MFERIAVGVQQDDGTGDTLRAAFEKVNENFSRLSEALAQIAAQNGDAQAAAAADWPGDFVARHVSDMAPDAAPPLLGSVWVDSSEPAVYVSVGTGSRDDWLKLASRGA
;
A
#
# COMPACT_ATOMS: atom_id res chain seq x y z
N MET A 1 -17.13 9.55 4.38
CA MET A 1 -18.44 9.69 3.71
C MET A 1 -18.49 11.06 3.06
N PHE A 2 -18.97 11.20 1.81
CA PHE A 2 -19.07 12.51 1.15
C PHE A 2 -20.24 13.31 1.74
N GLU A 3 -20.02 14.60 1.97
CA GLU A 3 -21.05 15.49 2.53
C GLU A 3 -21.63 16.39 1.43
N ARG A 4 -22.95 16.45 1.33
CA ARG A 4 -23.63 17.26 0.32
C ARG A 4 -23.88 18.67 0.83
N ILE A 5 -23.85 19.65 -0.07
CA ILE A 5 -24.33 21.00 0.22
C ILE A 5 -25.84 20.94 0.44
N ALA A 6 -26.32 21.51 1.54
CA ALA A 6 -27.73 21.74 1.80
C ALA A 6 -28.18 22.99 1.04
N VAL A 7 -29.16 22.87 0.15
CA VAL A 7 -29.66 23.98 -0.68
C VAL A 7 -30.93 24.63 -0.12
N GLY A 8 -31.40 24.18 1.05
CA GLY A 8 -32.67 24.60 1.63
C GLY A 8 -33.85 23.75 1.14
N VAL A 9 -35.06 24.11 1.57
CA VAL A 9 -36.32 23.42 1.26
C VAL A 9 -37.08 24.12 0.13
N GLN A 10 -37.06 25.46 0.13
CA GLN A 10 -37.66 26.32 -0.88
C GLN A 10 -36.65 27.36 -1.37
N GLN A 11 -37.01 28.04 -2.46
CA GLN A 11 -36.21 29.14 -2.97
C GLN A 11 -36.09 30.26 -1.92
N ASP A 12 -34.86 30.73 -1.69
CA ASP A 12 -34.54 31.86 -0.81
C ASP A 12 -35.03 31.72 0.64
N ASP A 13 -35.21 30.49 1.13
CA ASP A 13 -35.75 30.22 2.47
C ASP A 13 -34.75 30.37 3.62
N GLY A 14 -33.45 30.56 3.31
CA GLY A 14 -32.39 30.74 4.28
C GLY A 14 -32.06 29.50 5.13
N THR A 15 -32.64 28.33 4.82
CA THR A 15 -32.40 27.08 5.56
C THR A 15 -31.27 26.23 4.99
N GLY A 16 -30.72 26.64 3.84
CA GLY A 16 -29.54 26.03 3.22
C GLY A 16 -28.23 26.40 3.91
N ASP A 17 -27.15 25.78 3.45
CA ASP A 17 -25.80 26.11 3.87
C ASP A 17 -25.46 27.55 3.48
N THR A 18 -24.74 28.24 4.37
CA THR A 18 -24.07 29.48 3.98
C THR A 18 -23.04 29.19 2.89
N LEU A 19 -22.71 30.19 2.05
CA LEU A 19 -21.66 30.05 1.04
C LEU A 19 -20.35 29.51 1.61
N ARG A 20 -19.95 29.97 2.80
CA ARG A 20 -18.73 29.50 3.47
C ARG A 20 -18.81 28.00 3.79
N ALA A 21 -19.88 27.56 4.46
CA ALA A 21 -20.06 26.16 4.82
C ALA A 21 -20.14 25.24 3.59
N ALA A 22 -20.81 25.71 2.53
CA ALA A 22 -20.86 24.98 1.26
C ALA A 22 -19.46 24.80 0.63
N PHE A 23 -18.64 25.85 0.62
CA PHE A 23 -17.26 25.77 0.10
C PHE A 23 -16.33 24.91 0.97
N GLU A 24 -16.51 24.92 2.30
CA GLU A 24 -15.79 24.01 3.19
C GLU A 24 -16.09 22.54 2.85
N LYS A 25 -17.37 22.17 2.70
CA LYS A 25 -17.78 20.82 2.26
C LYS A 25 -17.19 20.44 0.90
N VAL A 26 -17.16 21.38 -0.03
CA VAL A 26 -16.56 21.17 -1.36
C VAL A 26 -15.08 20.84 -1.24
N ASN A 27 -14.33 21.64 -0.49
CA ASN A 27 -12.89 21.43 -0.30
C ASN A 27 -12.60 20.09 0.39
N GLU A 28 -13.35 19.74 1.43
CA GLU A 28 -13.20 18.46 2.11
C GLU A 28 -13.50 17.27 1.20
N ASN A 29 -14.56 17.34 0.40
CA ASN A 29 -14.90 16.30 -0.55
C ASN A 29 -13.82 16.12 -1.61
N PHE A 30 -13.24 17.22 -2.12
CA PHE A 30 -12.14 17.14 -3.10
C PHE A 30 -10.85 16.60 -2.48
N SER A 31 -10.54 16.93 -1.22
CA SER A 31 -9.39 16.32 -0.51
C SER A 31 -9.57 14.81 -0.37
N ARG A 32 -10.76 14.36 0.04
CA ARG A 32 -11.05 12.92 0.16
C ARG A 32 -10.99 12.21 -1.19
N LEU A 33 -11.44 12.86 -2.26
CA LEU A 33 -11.37 12.30 -3.60
C LEU A 33 -9.93 12.17 -4.09
N SER A 34 -9.08 13.19 -3.86
CA SER A 34 -7.68 13.13 -4.27
C SER A 34 -6.90 12.05 -3.50
N GLU A 35 -7.15 11.91 -2.20
CA GLU A 35 -6.59 10.85 -1.37
C GLU A 35 -7.01 9.46 -1.85
N ALA A 36 -8.30 9.25 -2.13
CA ALA A 36 -8.81 8.00 -2.65
C ALA A 36 -8.22 7.65 -4.04
N LEU A 37 -8.09 8.65 -4.92
CA LEU A 37 -7.46 8.47 -6.23
C LEU A 37 -5.98 8.10 -6.11
N ALA A 38 -5.25 8.73 -5.20
CA ALA A 38 -3.84 8.40 -4.95
C ALA A 38 -3.70 6.95 -4.45
N GLN A 39 -4.58 6.51 -3.55
CA GLN A 39 -4.60 5.12 -3.08
C GLN A 39 -4.93 4.13 -4.20
N ILE A 40 -5.92 4.43 -5.03
CA ILE A 40 -6.28 3.59 -6.19
C ILE A 40 -5.11 3.52 -7.19
N ALA A 41 -4.44 4.64 -7.45
CA ALA A 41 -3.28 4.67 -8.33
C ALA A 41 -2.12 3.81 -7.79
N ALA A 42 -1.85 3.86 -6.48
CA ALA A 42 -0.85 3.02 -5.84
C ALA A 42 -1.22 1.53 -5.93
N GLN A 43 -2.45 1.17 -5.60
CA GLN A 43 -2.96 -0.21 -5.69
C GLN A 43 -2.91 -0.74 -7.13
N ASN A 44 -3.23 0.09 -8.12
CA ASN A 44 -3.12 -0.28 -9.53
C ASN A 44 -1.66 -0.40 -9.97
N GLY A 45 -0.75 0.41 -9.46
CA GLY A 45 0.69 0.26 -9.68
C GLY A 45 1.21 -1.07 -9.15
N ASP A 46 0.81 -1.44 -7.93
CA ASP A 46 1.16 -2.72 -7.31
C ASP A 46 0.54 -3.91 -8.07
N ALA A 47 -0.72 -3.78 -8.51
CA ALA A 47 -1.41 -4.81 -9.28
C ALA A 47 -0.87 -4.96 -10.71
N GLN A 48 -0.49 -3.86 -11.37
CA GLN A 48 0.16 -3.90 -12.69
C GLN A 48 1.56 -4.48 -12.63
N ALA A 49 2.32 -4.15 -11.57
CA ALA A 49 3.56 -4.84 -11.28
C ALA A 49 3.30 -6.36 -11.16
N ALA A 50 2.36 -6.77 -10.31
CA ALA A 50 2.04 -8.19 -10.13
C ALA A 50 1.51 -8.92 -11.40
N ALA A 51 0.99 -8.21 -12.41
CA ALA A 51 0.32 -8.79 -13.57
C ALA A 51 1.10 -8.72 -14.90
N ALA A 52 2.32 -8.15 -14.92
CA ALA A 52 3.12 -8.08 -16.13
C ALA A 52 3.63 -9.48 -16.53
N ALA A 53 3.24 -9.95 -17.71
CA ALA A 53 3.65 -11.23 -18.27
C ALA A 53 4.86 -11.05 -19.21
N ASP A 54 6.08 -11.38 -18.76
CA ASP A 54 7.03 -12.22 -19.50
C ASP A 54 8.36 -12.40 -18.73
N TRP A 55 8.91 -13.62 -18.77
CA TRP A 55 10.21 -14.12 -18.25
C TRP A 55 10.26 -14.68 -16.81
N PRO A 56 10.88 -15.86 -16.55
CA PRO A 56 10.83 -16.50 -15.25
C PRO A 56 11.78 -15.77 -14.28
N GLY A 57 11.23 -15.05 -13.31
CA GLY A 57 12.00 -14.44 -12.22
C GLY A 57 11.77 -12.96 -11.93
N ASP A 58 10.78 -12.29 -12.53
CA ASP A 58 10.71 -10.82 -12.47
C ASP A 58 10.02 -10.21 -11.24
N PHE A 59 9.53 -11.03 -10.30
CA PHE A 59 9.28 -10.59 -8.91
C PHE A 59 9.81 -11.62 -7.95
N VAL A 60 11.11 -11.58 -7.69
CA VAL A 60 11.56 -11.98 -6.36
C VAL A 60 10.91 -11.00 -5.40
N ALA A 61 9.89 -11.45 -4.64
CA ALA A 61 9.30 -10.64 -3.58
C ALA A 61 10.42 -10.21 -2.63
N ARG A 62 10.88 -8.96 -2.78
CA ARG A 62 12.00 -8.41 -2.02
C ARG A 62 11.43 -7.65 -0.85
N HIS A 63 11.48 -8.26 0.31
CA HIS A 63 11.13 -7.61 1.57
C HIS A 63 12.40 -7.05 2.20
N VAL A 64 12.35 -5.79 2.64
CA VAL A 64 13.46 -5.15 3.38
C VAL A 64 12.91 -4.74 4.74
N SER A 65 13.56 -5.21 5.81
CA SER A 65 13.15 -4.99 7.19
C SER A 65 14.37 -4.72 8.08
N ASP A 66 14.17 -4.24 9.30
CA ASP A 66 15.19 -4.07 10.34
C ASP A 66 15.25 -5.27 11.29
N MET A 67 14.74 -6.42 10.85
CA MET A 67 14.82 -7.68 11.58
C MET A 67 14.84 -8.87 10.62
N ALA A 68 15.32 -10.00 11.13
CA ALA A 68 15.27 -11.28 10.44
C ALA A 68 13.81 -11.73 10.21
N PRO A 69 13.55 -12.54 9.17
CA PRO A 69 12.21 -13.06 8.90
C PRO A 69 11.67 -13.82 10.11
N ASP A 70 10.43 -13.55 10.49
CA ASP A 70 9.74 -14.18 11.62
C ASP A 70 8.55 -15.06 11.22
N ALA A 71 8.17 -15.03 9.93
CA ALA A 71 7.10 -15.83 9.34
C ALA A 71 7.59 -16.69 8.17
N ALA A 72 6.76 -17.64 7.75
CA ALA A 72 7.01 -18.46 6.57
C ALA A 72 7.09 -17.60 5.29
N PRO A 73 7.95 -17.95 4.32
CA PRO A 73 8.03 -17.23 3.06
C PRO A 73 6.70 -17.27 2.29
N PRO A 74 6.29 -16.16 1.65
CA PRO A 74 5.04 -16.13 0.89
C PRO A 74 5.13 -16.96 -0.41
N LEU A 75 6.33 -17.05 -1.00
CA LEU A 75 6.60 -17.75 -2.26
C LEU A 75 7.99 -18.39 -2.23
N LEU A 76 8.20 -19.46 -3.01
CA LEU A 76 9.54 -20.00 -3.31
C LEU A 76 10.39 -18.96 -4.08
N GLY A 77 11.67 -18.84 -3.75
CA GLY A 77 12.58 -17.88 -4.36
C GLY A 77 12.39 -16.42 -3.92
N SER A 78 11.55 -16.14 -2.93
CA SER A 78 11.43 -14.82 -2.28
C SER A 78 12.77 -14.41 -1.66
N VAL A 79 13.05 -13.12 -1.55
CA VAL A 79 14.26 -12.60 -0.90
C VAL A 79 13.91 -11.65 0.24
N TRP A 80 14.53 -11.87 1.39
CA TRP A 80 14.44 -10.98 2.54
C TRP A 80 15.80 -10.33 2.80
N VAL A 81 15.80 -9.04 3.06
CA VAL A 81 16.99 -8.29 3.48
C VAL A 81 16.75 -7.76 4.89
N ASP A 82 17.55 -8.25 5.83
CA ASP A 82 17.66 -7.67 7.17
C ASP A 82 18.70 -6.54 7.10
N SER A 83 18.28 -5.35 7.51
CA SER A 83 19.12 -4.15 7.55
C SER A 83 19.77 -3.90 8.91
N SER A 84 19.29 -4.56 9.98
CA SER A 84 19.88 -4.51 11.32
C SER A 84 21.09 -5.42 11.44
N GLU A 85 21.01 -6.61 10.87
CA GLU A 85 22.12 -7.51 10.59
C GLU A 85 22.20 -7.61 9.07
N PRO A 86 23.23 -7.06 8.40
CA PRO A 86 23.30 -6.95 6.94
C PRO A 86 23.34 -8.33 6.27
N ALA A 87 22.16 -8.92 6.15
CA ALA A 87 21.94 -10.31 5.84
C ALA A 87 20.85 -10.46 4.79
N VAL A 88 21.05 -11.43 3.90
CA VAL A 88 20.13 -11.75 2.82
C VAL A 88 19.65 -13.18 2.99
N TYR A 89 18.35 -13.39 2.92
CA TYR A 89 17.70 -14.69 2.96
C TYR A 89 17.01 -14.96 1.63
N VAL A 90 17.01 -16.21 1.19
CA VAL A 90 16.21 -16.68 0.05
C VAL A 90 15.32 -17.82 0.50
N SER A 91 14.08 -17.87 0.02
CA SER A 91 13.19 -18.97 0.39
C SER A 91 13.45 -20.23 -0.44
N VAL A 92 13.52 -21.35 0.26
CA VAL A 92 13.65 -22.70 -0.30
C VAL A 92 12.40 -23.57 -0.09
N GLY A 93 11.42 -23.04 0.64
CA GLY A 93 10.09 -23.60 0.94
C GLY A 93 9.09 -22.48 1.27
N THR A 94 7.85 -22.82 1.63
CA THR A 94 6.79 -21.86 2.04
C THR A 94 5.93 -22.35 3.22
N GLY A 95 6.28 -23.48 3.83
CA GLY A 95 5.52 -24.13 4.89
C GLY A 95 5.90 -23.69 6.31
N SER A 96 7.10 -23.13 6.50
CA SER A 96 7.61 -22.70 7.80
C SER A 96 8.53 -21.48 7.68
N ARG A 97 8.74 -20.77 8.79
CA ARG A 97 9.80 -19.75 8.93
C ARG A 97 11.19 -20.32 8.60
N ASP A 98 11.42 -21.59 8.90
CA ASP A 98 12.71 -22.26 8.67
C ASP A 98 13.03 -22.45 7.18
N ASP A 99 12.07 -22.20 6.30
CA ASP A 99 12.27 -22.25 4.84
C ASP A 99 13.06 -21.03 4.30
N TRP A 100 13.42 -20.07 5.16
CA TRP A 100 14.36 -19.01 4.84
C TRP A 100 15.81 -19.47 4.97
N LEU A 101 16.49 -19.61 3.85
CA LEU A 101 17.93 -19.87 3.80
C LEU A 101 18.71 -18.55 3.85
N LYS A 102 19.47 -18.31 4.93
CA LYS A 102 20.41 -17.19 5.03
C LYS A 102 21.60 -17.42 4.09
N LEU A 103 21.76 -16.58 3.07
CA LEU A 103 22.80 -16.70 2.05
C LEU A 103 24.10 -16.00 2.42
N ALA A 104 24.00 -14.86 3.10
CA ALA A 104 25.15 -14.09 3.54
C ALA A 104 24.74 -13.23 4.74
N SER A 105 25.65 -13.09 5.71
CA SER A 105 25.69 -11.97 6.64
C SER A 105 27.06 -11.34 6.50
N ARG A 106 27.15 -10.02 6.36
CA ARG A 106 28.44 -9.35 6.52
C ARG A 106 28.80 -9.41 8.01
N GLY A 107 29.64 -10.37 8.38
CA GLY A 107 30.18 -10.46 9.74
C GLY A 107 30.83 -9.14 10.14
N ALA A 108 30.66 -8.76 11.40
CA ALA A 108 31.46 -7.71 12.03
C ALA A 108 32.93 -8.13 12.11
#